data_AF-A0A3B3D7H5-F1
#
_entry.id   AF-A0A3B3D7H5-F1
#
_cell.length_a   1.000
_cell.length_b   1.000
_cell.length_c   1.000
_cell.angle_alpha   90.00
_cell.angle_beta   90.00
_cell.angle_gamma   90.00
#
_symmetry.space_group_name_H-M   'P 1'
#
loop_
_entity.id
_entity.type
_entity.pdbx_description
1 polymer ?
#
loop_
_entity_poly.entity_id
_entity_poly.type
_entity_poly.pdbx_seq_one_letter_code
_entity_poly.pdbx_strand_id
1 'polypeptide(L)'
;MLVMSKQEFGLGQQEERTKCWGSVLSCLLLACLYVGSLYVWCDSLPRDHPSRIKRHCVSVLLVSGVAPAVVKTWMHLNDITVKVSVWELMGIRLEGFVPAALFPLLLSMVRPHLKLNYCRKVALPVSWLLCVRDAVWLRNQVVAPLTEELVFRGAMLPMLLPCSGSTAAVFTAPLFFGVAHLHHIIEQRRLAKDNMKVILLTAGIQFLYTTVFGAFTAFIFLRTGHLVGPVLCHSFCNSQGLPDIASALQHPQRSALLSFYLVGALLFLVLLFPLTDPYFYTSIPVCSLAPLPPSAC
;
A
#
# COMPACT_ATOMS: atom_id res chain seq x y z
N MET A 1 -6.68 41.60 21.26
CA MET A 1 -6.71 40.99 22.61
C MET A 1 -7.62 39.77 22.51
N LEU A 2 -7.06 38.59 22.28
CA LEU A 2 -7.79 37.32 22.33
C LEU A 2 -6.98 36.41 23.25
N VAL A 3 -7.20 36.58 24.55
CA VAL A 3 -6.74 35.62 25.55
C VAL A 3 -7.73 34.46 25.43
N MET A 4 -7.43 33.50 24.55
CA MET A 4 -8.12 32.22 24.58
C MET A 4 -7.90 31.62 25.97
N SER A 5 -9.00 31.28 26.65
CA SER A 5 -8.93 30.70 27.98
C SER A 5 -8.16 29.38 27.91
N LYS A 6 -7.29 29.12 28.89
CA LYS A 6 -6.53 27.86 29.03
C LYS A 6 -7.45 26.63 29.02
N GLN A 7 -8.73 26.82 29.37
CA GLN A 7 -9.79 25.82 29.37
C GLN A 7 -10.38 25.55 27.97
N GLU A 8 -10.52 26.58 27.13
CA GLU A 8 -10.93 26.42 25.72
C GLU A 8 -9.82 25.75 24.90
N PHE A 9 -8.56 26.10 25.18
CA PHE A 9 -7.40 25.44 24.59
C PHE A 9 -7.32 23.96 24.99
N GLY A 10 -7.60 23.63 26.26
CA GLY A 10 -7.66 22.24 26.74
C GLY A 10 -8.80 21.43 26.13
N LEU A 11 -9.98 22.04 25.90
CA LEU A 11 -11.12 21.37 25.27
C LEU A 11 -10.83 21.01 23.81
N GLY A 12 -10.24 21.94 23.05
CA GLY A 12 -9.86 21.72 21.65
C GLY A 12 -8.81 20.60 21.49
N GLN A 13 -7.80 20.56 22.36
CA GLN A 13 -6.81 19.47 22.36
C GLN A 13 -7.40 18.10 22.72
N GLN A 14 -8.44 18.06 23.56
CA GLN A 14 -9.12 16.82 23.94
C GLN A 14 -10.04 16.32 22.83
N GLU A 15 -10.69 17.21 22.10
CA GLU A 15 -11.50 16.88 20.93
C GLU A 15 -10.65 16.34 19.77
N GLU A 16 -9.52 17.01 19.45
CA GLU A 16 -8.56 16.52 18.46
C GLU A 16 -8.02 15.14 18.83
N ARG A 17 -7.61 14.95 20.09
CA ARG A 17 -7.13 13.66 20.59
C ARG A 17 -8.18 12.56 20.41
N THR A 18 -9.44 12.86 20.67
CA THR A 18 -10.55 11.89 20.55
C THR A 18 -10.76 11.49 19.09
N LYS A 19 -10.75 12.46 18.17
CA LYS A 19 -10.82 12.23 16.72
C LYS A 19 -9.69 11.33 16.23
N CYS A 20 -8.48 11.54 16.74
CA CYS A 20 -7.31 10.74 16.38
C CYS A 20 -7.35 9.30 16.88
N TRP A 21 -7.85 9.07 18.09
CA TRP A 21 -8.14 7.71 18.54
C TRP A 21 -9.21 7.05 17.67
N GLY A 22 -10.25 7.78 17.27
CA GLY A 22 -11.25 7.30 16.32
C GLY A 22 -10.64 6.84 14.98
N SER A 23 -9.72 7.62 14.42
CA SER A 23 -8.98 7.24 13.20
C SER A 23 -8.12 6.00 13.38
N VAL A 24 -7.32 5.94 14.44
CA VAL A 24 -6.43 4.80 14.73
C VAL A 24 -7.23 3.52 14.96
N LEU A 25 -8.32 3.59 15.73
CA LEU A 25 -9.20 2.45 15.98
C LEU A 25 -9.89 1.98 14.69
N SER A 26 -10.33 2.90 13.83
CA SER A 26 -10.93 2.56 12.53
C SER A 26 -9.93 1.88 11.60
N CYS A 27 -8.67 2.34 11.58
CA CYS A 27 -7.59 1.70 10.82
C CYS A 27 -7.26 0.31 11.38
N LEU A 28 -7.17 0.16 12.70
CA LEU A 28 -6.94 -1.13 13.34
C LEU A 28 -8.06 -2.12 13.03
N LEU A 29 -9.32 -1.67 13.13
CA LEU A 29 -10.49 -2.48 12.81
C LEU A 29 -10.44 -2.95 11.35
N LEU A 30 -10.16 -2.06 10.39
CA LEU A 30 -10.03 -2.44 8.98
C LEU A 30 -8.90 -3.45 8.75
N ALA A 31 -7.74 -3.24 9.37
CA ALA A 31 -6.62 -4.18 9.27
C ALA A 31 -7.00 -5.57 9.82
N CYS A 32 -7.64 -5.62 10.99
CA CYS A 32 -8.11 -6.86 11.60
C CYS A 32 -9.19 -7.55 10.76
N LEU A 33 -10.17 -6.81 10.23
CA LEU A 33 -11.20 -7.36 9.35
C LEU A 33 -10.59 -7.91 8.06
N TYR A 34 -9.64 -7.19 7.46
CA TYR A 34 -8.97 -7.61 6.24
C TYR A 34 -8.21 -8.92 6.46
N VAL A 35 -7.34 -8.99 7.48
CA VAL A 35 -6.57 -10.20 7.80
C VAL A 35 -7.50 -11.34 8.25
N GLY A 36 -8.48 -11.05 9.10
CA GLY A 36 -9.44 -12.02 9.61
C GLY A 36 -10.26 -12.68 8.49
N SER A 37 -10.58 -11.92 7.43
CA SER A 37 -11.33 -12.43 6.27
C SER A 37 -10.63 -13.61 5.55
N LEU A 38 -9.30 -13.68 5.63
CA LEU A 38 -8.49 -14.77 5.07
C LEU A 38 -8.63 -16.08 5.85
N TYR A 39 -9.17 -16.03 7.07
CA TYR A 39 -9.32 -17.19 7.97
C TYR A 39 -10.78 -17.62 8.17
N VAL A 40 -11.74 -16.96 7.51
CA VAL A 40 -13.17 -17.33 7.56
C VAL A 40 -13.41 -18.73 7.01
N TRP A 41 -12.60 -19.14 6.04
CA TRP A 41 -12.68 -20.46 5.42
C TRP A 41 -11.70 -21.42 6.11
N CYS A 42 -12.22 -22.38 6.88
CA CYS A 42 -11.42 -23.46 7.45
C CYS A 42 -11.02 -24.47 6.38
N ASP A 43 -9.92 -24.21 5.69
CA ASP A 43 -9.38 -25.11 4.66
C ASP A 43 -8.05 -25.75 5.09
N SER A 44 -7.94 -27.07 4.89
CA SER A 44 -6.67 -27.82 4.96
C SER A 44 -5.88 -27.78 3.64
N LEU A 45 -6.39 -27.07 2.63
CA LEU A 45 -5.80 -27.00 1.29
C LEU A 45 -4.50 -26.18 1.27
N PRO A 46 -3.52 -26.56 0.42
CA PRO A 46 -2.31 -25.77 0.19
C PRO A 46 -2.61 -24.32 -0.19
N ARG A 47 -1.71 -23.39 0.17
CA ARG A 47 -1.84 -21.94 -0.09
C ARG A 47 -2.21 -21.59 -1.53
N ASP A 48 -1.55 -22.27 -2.47
CA ASP A 48 -1.70 -22.00 -3.90
C ASP A 48 -2.76 -22.88 -4.58
N HIS A 49 -3.59 -23.59 -3.80
CA HIS A 49 -4.71 -24.33 -4.35
C HIS A 49 -5.79 -23.36 -4.87
N PRO A 50 -6.28 -23.51 -6.12
CA PRO A 50 -7.15 -22.52 -6.77
C PRO A 50 -8.46 -22.26 -6.02
N SER A 51 -9.06 -23.28 -5.40
CA SER A 51 -10.29 -23.11 -4.60
C SER A 51 -10.06 -22.22 -3.36
N ARG A 52 -8.93 -22.39 -2.68
CA ARG A 52 -8.56 -21.59 -1.50
C ARG A 52 -8.30 -20.14 -1.91
N ILE A 53 -7.57 -19.95 -3.01
CA ILE A 53 -7.34 -18.62 -3.60
C ILE A 53 -8.66 -17.93 -3.91
N LYS A 54 -9.58 -18.58 -4.63
CA LYS A 54 -10.87 -17.99 -5.00
C LYS A 54 -11.68 -17.56 -3.77
N ARG A 55 -11.75 -18.40 -2.73
CA ARG A 55 -12.43 -18.07 -1.46
C ARG A 55 -11.81 -16.87 -0.76
N HIS A 56 -10.48 -16.85 -0.64
CA HIS A 56 -9.77 -15.72 -0.05
C HIS A 56 -9.98 -14.44 -0.87
N CYS A 57 -9.91 -14.51 -2.20
CA CYS A 57 -10.21 -13.38 -3.08
C CYS A 57 -11.62 -12.84 -2.85
N VAL A 58 -12.63 -13.71 -2.75
CA VAL A 58 -14.01 -13.28 -2.42
C VAL A 58 -14.07 -12.59 -1.06
N SER A 59 -13.48 -13.19 -0.02
CA SER A 59 -13.43 -12.58 1.33
C SER A 59 -12.81 -11.19 1.34
N VAL A 60 -11.62 -11.02 0.74
CA VAL A 60 -10.92 -9.72 0.76
C VAL A 60 -11.62 -8.69 -0.10
N LEU A 61 -12.25 -9.09 -1.21
CA LEU A 61 -13.06 -8.18 -2.04
C LEU A 61 -14.29 -7.68 -1.28
N LEU A 62 -14.97 -8.54 -0.52
CA LEU A 62 -16.10 -8.15 0.31
C LEU A 62 -15.69 -7.13 1.39
N VAL A 63 -14.60 -7.40 2.12
CA VAL A 63 -14.09 -6.46 3.14
C VAL A 63 -13.64 -5.13 2.50
N SER A 64 -12.98 -5.20 1.35
CA SER A 64 -12.53 -4.00 0.62
C SER A 64 -13.70 -3.18 0.09
N GLY A 65 -14.80 -3.82 -0.32
CA GLY A 65 -16.04 -3.15 -0.72
C GLY A 65 -16.75 -2.40 0.42
N VAL A 66 -16.49 -2.80 1.68
CA VAL A 66 -17.00 -2.11 2.88
C VAL A 66 -16.13 -0.89 3.25
N ALA A 67 -14.88 -0.82 2.78
CA ALA A 67 -13.94 0.25 3.16
C ALA A 67 -14.45 1.68 2.88
N PRO A 68 -15.08 2.01 1.73
CA PRO A 68 -15.66 3.33 1.50
C PRO A 68 -16.77 3.69 2.50
N ALA A 69 -17.57 2.71 2.93
CA ALA A 69 -18.60 2.93 3.94
C ALA A 69 -17.98 3.22 5.31
N VAL A 70 -16.86 2.58 5.64
CA VAL A 70 -16.09 2.88 6.88
C VAL A 70 -15.52 4.29 6.85
N VAL A 71 -14.91 4.70 5.74
CA VAL A 71 -14.42 6.09 5.56
C VAL A 71 -15.57 7.09 5.70
N LYS A 72 -16.70 6.84 5.04
CA LYS A 72 -17.88 7.71 5.13
C LYS A 72 -18.45 7.80 6.56
N THR A 73 -18.49 6.67 7.26
CA THR A 73 -18.97 6.62 8.65
C THR A 73 -18.02 7.38 9.57
N TRP A 74 -16.70 7.17 9.42
CA TRP A 74 -15.69 7.92 10.15
C TRP A 74 -15.81 9.44 9.90
N MET A 75 -16.01 9.86 8.65
CA MET A 75 -16.22 11.27 8.33
C MET A 75 -17.44 11.85 9.06
N HIS A 76 -18.54 11.10 9.09
CA HIS A 76 -19.76 11.54 9.79
C HIS A 76 -19.58 11.60 11.31
N LEU A 77 -18.89 10.61 11.90
CA LEU A 77 -18.66 10.56 13.35
C LEU A 77 -17.66 11.62 13.85
N ASN A 78 -16.83 12.17 12.98
CA ASN A 78 -15.82 13.17 13.33
C ASN A 78 -16.13 14.56 12.75
N ASP A 79 -17.34 14.77 12.22
CA ASP A 79 -17.80 16.02 11.61
C ASP A 79 -16.88 16.55 10.48
N ILE A 80 -16.35 15.64 9.67
CA ILE A 80 -15.44 15.96 8.55
C ILE A 80 -16.25 16.21 7.28
N THR A 81 -16.27 17.45 6.83
CA THR A 81 -16.93 17.86 5.60
C THR A 81 -15.91 18.16 4.50
N VAL A 82 -16.03 17.47 3.37
CA VAL A 82 -15.25 17.74 2.14
C VAL A 82 -16.20 17.89 0.95
N LYS A 83 -15.80 18.66 -0.06
CA LYS A 83 -16.62 18.92 -1.26
C LYS A 83 -16.63 17.76 -2.26
N VAL A 84 -15.67 16.84 -2.14
CA VAL A 84 -15.45 15.72 -3.06
C VAL A 84 -16.17 14.46 -2.59
N SER A 85 -16.34 13.50 -3.50
CA SER A 85 -16.87 12.18 -3.15
C SER A 85 -15.87 11.36 -2.32
N VAL A 86 -16.37 10.38 -1.56
CA VAL A 86 -15.53 9.44 -0.81
C VAL A 86 -14.61 8.66 -1.76
N TRP A 87 -15.06 8.35 -2.96
CA TRP A 87 -14.26 7.64 -3.97
C TRP A 87 -13.06 8.47 -4.42
N GLU A 88 -13.25 9.76 -4.69
CA GLU A 88 -12.17 10.68 -5.04
C GLU A 88 -11.19 10.88 -3.86
N LEU A 89 -11.70 10.91 -2.63
CA LEU A 89 -10.88 10.96 -1.42
C LEU A 89 -10.00 9.71 -1.26
N MET A 90 -10.53 8.54 -1.63
CA MET A 90 -9.81 7.28 -1.68
C MET A 90 -8.92 7.12 -2.94
N GLY A 91 -8.84 8.17 -3.78
CA GLY A 91 -7.99 8.23 -4.97
C GLY A 91 -8.54 7.53 -6.22
N ILE A 92 -9.84 7.23 -6.26
CA ILE A 92 -10.53 6.73 -7.45
C ILE A 92 -11.13 7.91 -8.21
N ARG A 93 -10.36 8.41 -9.19
CA ARG A 93 -10.71 9.57 -10.03
C ARG A 93 -10.08 9.46 -11.42
N LEU A 94 -10.67 10.12 -12.41
CA LEU A 94 -10.24 10.07 -13.83
C LEU A 94 -9.29 11.21 -14.21
N GLU A 95 -9.49 12.39 -13.65
CA GLU A 95 -8.60 13.55 -13.85
C GLU A 95 -7.20 13.24 -13.32
N GLY A 96 -6.17 13.34 -14.16
CA GLY A 96 -4.79 13.01 -13.80
C GLY A 96 -4.46 11.50 -13.83
N PHE A 97 -5.40 10.65 -14.25
CA PHE A 97 -5.25 9.19 -14.20
C PHE A 97 -4.05 8.67 -15.01
N VAL A 98 -3.84 9.18 -16.23
CA VAL A 98 -2.76 8.73 -17.11
C VAL A 98 -1.37 8.97 -16.51
N PRO A 99 -0.98 10.20 -16.11
CA PRO A 99 0.31 10.40 -15.45
C PRO A 99 0.41 9.62 -14.14
N ALA A 100 -0.69 9.50 -13.37
CA ALA A 100 -0.71 8.75 -12.11
C ALA A 100 -0.49 7.24 -12.29
N ALA A 101 -0.86 6.68 -13.44
CA ALA A 101 -0.57 5.30 -13.79
C ALA A 101 0.87 5.14 -14.32
N LEU A 102 1.34 6.07 -15.15
CA LEU A 102 2.61 5.93 -15.87
C LEU A 102 3.83 6.30 -15.01
N PHE A 103 3.84 7.46 -14.36
CA PHE A 103 5.05 7.98 -13.72
C PHE A 103 5.50 7.18 -12.49
N PRO A 104 4.61 6.77 -11.56
CA PRO A 104 5.00 5.90 -10.44
C PRO A 104 5.46 4.51 -10.91
N LEU A 105 4.86 3.99 -11.99
CA LEU A 105 5.27 2.71 -12.58
C LEU A 105 6.67 2.83 -13.20
N LEU A 106 6.93 3.87 -14.00
CA LEU A 106 8.25 4.15 -14.56
C LEU A 106 9.31 4.28 -13.46
N LEU A 107 8.99 5.00 -12.39
CA LEU A 107 9.85 5.14 -11.21
C LEU A 107 10.21 3.76 -10.62
N SER A 108 9.24 2.85 -10.53
CA SER A 108 9.47 1.48 -10.02
C SER A 108 10.33 0.62 -10.95
N MET A 109 10.32 0.90 -12.26
CA MET A 109 11.06 0.17 -13.29
C MET A 109 12.53 0.61 -13.43
N VAL A 110 12.95 1.67 -12.73
CA VAL A 110 14.34 2.19 -12.76
C VAL A 110 15.37 1.18 -12.24
N ARG A 111 14.95 0.12 -11.52
CA ARG A 111 15.85 -0.92 -11.04
C ARG A 111 16.25 -1.90 -12.17
N PRO A 112 17.54 -2.26 -12.28
CA PRO A 112 18.02 -3.23 -13.26
C PRO A 112 17.38 -4.61 -13.07
N HIS A 113 16.97 -5.22 -14.19
CA HIS A 113 16.25 -6.48 -14.18
C HIS A 113 17.18 -7.64 -14.56
N LEU A 114 17.37 -8.58 -13.62
CA LEU A 114 18.01 -9.86 -13.95
C LEU A 114 17.04 -10.85 -14.62
N LYS A 115 15.72 -10.61 -14.50
CA LYS A 115 14.66 -11.46 -15.05
C LYS A 115 13.81 -10.68 -16.06
N LEU A 116 14.23 -10.68 -17.32
CA LEU A 116 13.53 -10.08 -18.48
C LEU A 116 12.25 -10.85 -18.88
N ASN A 117 11.52 -11.45 -17.93
CA ASN A 117 10.36 -12.29 -18.22
C ASN A 117 9.02 -11.57 -18.02
N TYR A 118 9.00 -10.40 -17.36
CA TYR A 118 7.79 -9.63 -17.13
C TYR A 118 7.27 -8.99 -18.43
N CYS A 119 8.10 -8.21 -19.13
CA CYS A 119 7.73 -7.63 -20.43
C CYS A 119 7.29 -8.71 -21.44
N ARG A 120 7.91 -9.89 -21.43
CA ARG A 120 7.57 -10.96 -22.38
C ARG A 120 6.20 -11.60 -22.10
N LYS A 121 5.73 -11.62 -20.84
CA LYS A 121 4.38 -12.08 -20.46
C LYS A 121 3.31 -10.99 -20.67
N VAL A 122 3.69 -9.72 -20.54
CA VAL A 122 2.82 -8.53 -20.69
C VAL A 122 2.70 -8.07 -22.16
N ALA A 123 3.67 -8.36 -23.02
CA ALA A 123 3.65 -7.88 -24.42
C ALA A 123 2.80 -8.74 -25.38
N LEU A 124 2.41 -9.97 -24.99
CA LEU A 124 1.72 -10.92 -25.87
C LEU A 124 0.28 -11.17 -25.42
N PRO A 125 -0.76 -10.80 -26.21
CA PRO A 125 -2.18 -10.97 -25.85
C PRO A 125 -2.57 -12.40 -25.43
N VAL A 126 -1.97 -13.41 -26.07
CA VAL A 126 -2.20 -14.82 -25.75
C VAL A 126 -1.65 -15.19 -24.37
N SER A 127 -0.54 -14.57 -23.95
CA SER A 127 0.04 -14.77 -22.62
C SER A 127 -0.84 -14.19 -21.51
N TRP A 128 -1.56 -13.09 -21.78
CA TRP A 128 -2.55 -12.55 -20.84
C TRP A 128 -3.69 -13.52 -20.60
N LEU A 129 -4.30 -14.08 -21.65
CA LEU A 129 -5.45 -15.00 -21.50
C LEU A 129 -5.10 -16.23 -20.64
N LEU A 130 -3.88 -16.74 -20.77
CA LEU A 130 -3.36 -17.83 -19.95
C LEU A 130 -3.09 -17.39 -18.51
N CYS A 131 -2.57 -16.17 -18.32
CA CYS A 131 -2.35 -15.57 -17.00
C CYS A 131 -3.65 -15.27 -16.24
N VAL A 132 -4.71 -14.76 -16.88
CA VAL A 132 -5.99 -14.48 -16.19
C VAL A 132 -6.68 -15.77 -15.72
N ARG A 133 -6.39 -16.91 -16.37
CA ARG A 133 -6.88 -18.23 -15.95
C ARG A 133 -6.11 -18.81 -14.77
N ASP A 134 -4.88 -18.34 -14.52
CA ASP A 134 -4.09 -18.74 -13.36
C ASP A 134 -4.54 -17.96 -12.11
N ALA A 135 -5.16 -18.67 -11.17
CA ALA A 135 -5.63 -18.10 -9.91
C ALA A 135 -4.49 -17.48 -9.09
N VAL A 136 -3.28 -18.05 -9.13
CA VAL A 136 -2.11 -17.53 -8.41
C VAL A 136 -1.68 -16.20 -9.01
N TRP A 137 -1.62 -16.12 -10.35
CA TRP A 137 -1.29 -14.88 -11.05
C TRP A 137 -2.35 -13.79 -10.78
N LEU A 138 -3.64 -14.12 -10.93
CA LEU A 138 -4.73 -13.17 -10.70
C LEU A 138 -4.72 -12.62 -9.27
N ARG A 139 -4.49 -13.49 -8.28
CA ARG A 139 -4.34 -13.08 -6.88
C ARG A 139 -3.15 -12.12 -6.72
N ASN A 140 -1.97 -12.51 -7.19
CA ASN A 140 -0.73 -11.78 -6.93
C ASN A 140 -0.60 -10.47 -7.73
N GLN A 141 -1.26 -10.37 -8.88
CA GLN A 141 -1.06 -9.26 -9.83
C GLN A 141 -2.26 -8.32 -9.93
N VAL A 142 -3.45 -8.73 -9.47
CA VAL A 142 -4.65 -7.91 -9.58
C VAL A 142 -5.34 -7.80 -8.23
N VAL A 143 -5.83 -8.93 -7.68
CA VAL A 143 -6.71 -8.88 -6.51
C VAL A 143 -5.98 -8.34 -5.30
N ALA A 144 -4.86 -8.94 -4.90
CA ALA A 144 -4.13 -8.51 -3.70
C ALA A 144 -3.61 -7.06 -3.81
N PRO A 145 -2.94 -6.64 -4.90
CA PRO A 145 -2.57 -5.24 -5.07
C PRO A 145 -3.75 -4.28 -4.97
N LEU A 146 -4.85 -4.56 -5.67
CA LEU A 146 -6.02 -3.67 -5.67
C LEU A 146 -6.65 -3.56 -4.28
N THR A 147 -6.90 -4.68 -3.61
CA THR A 147 -7.59 -4.69 -2.32
C THR A 147 -6.71 -4.15 -1.19
N GLU A 148 -5.42 -4.48 -1.19
CA GLU A 148 -4.48 -3.99 -0.18
C GLU A 148 -4.23 -2.49 -0.31
N GLU A 149 -4.04 -1.96 -1.52
CA GLU A 149 -3.88 -0.52 -1.68
C GLU A 149 -5.19 0.22 -1.36
N LEU A 150 -6.35 -0.30 -1.77
CA LEU A 150 -7.64 0.34 -1.46
C LEU A 150 -7.88 0.47 0.04
N VAL A 151 -7.60 -0.59 0.81
CA VAL A 151 -7.81 -0.60 2.26
C VAL A 151 -6.71 0.18 2.98
N PHE A 152 -5.44 -0.14 2.75
CA PHE A 152 -4.34 0.41 3.56
C PHE A 152 -3.89 1.80 3.13
N ARG A 153 -4.21 2.25 1.90
CA ARG A 153 -3.87 3.60 1.42
C ARG A 153 -5.15 4.38 1.20
N GLY A 154 -6.02 3.89 0.33
CA GLY A 154 -7.28 4.56 -0.02
C GLY A 154 -8.16 4.86 1.19
N ALA A 155 -8.33 3.92 2.12
CA ALA A 155 -9.16 4.14 3.31
C ALA A 155 -8.39 4.69 4.51
N MET A 156 -7.23 4.13 4.84
CA MET A 156 -6.50 4.50 6.07
C MET A 156 -5.84 5.88 6.00
N LEU A 157 -5.26 6.27 4.86
CA LEU A 157 -4.56 7.56 4.78
C LEU A 157 -5.50 8.76 4.99
N PRO A 158 -6.68 8.84 4.34
CA PRO A 158 -7.64 9.91 4.64
C PRO A 158 -8.04 9.98 6.11
N MET A 159 -8.14 8.84 6.81
CA MET A 159 -8.49 8.82 8.23
C MET A 159 -7.35 9.30 9.14
N LEU A 160 -6.10 8.96 8.80
CA LEU A 160 -4.93 9.32 9.62
C LEU A 160 -4.44 10.76 9.36
N LEU A 161 -4.65 11.27 8.14
CA LEU A 161 -4.08 12.54 7.70
C LEU A 161 -4.45 13.75 8.58
N PRO A 162 -5.71 13.96 9.01
CA PRO A 162 -6.07 15.08 9.88
C PRO A 162 -5.31 15.11 11.21
N CYS A 163 -4.88 13.94 11.67
CA CYS A 163 -4.35 13.73 13.01
C CYS A 163 -2.83 13.69 13.06
N SER A 164 -2.22 13.07 12.06
CA SER A 164 -0.77 12.91 12.02
C SER A 164 -0.08 13.94 11.13
N GLY A 165 -0.83 14.57 10.20
CA GLY A 165 -0.23 15.30 9.09
C GLY A 165 0.38 14.37 8.05
N SER A 166 0.72 14.94 6.89
CA SER A 166 1.15 14.20 5.70
C SER A 166 2.42 13.37 5.94
N THR A 167 3.46 13.98 6.49
CA THR A 167 4.75 13.30 6.70
C THR A 167 4.63 12.13 7.67
N ALA A 168 3.96 12.31 8.82
CA ALA A 168 3.81 11.21 9.75
C ALA A 168 2.85 10.13 9.20
N ALA A 169 1.79 10.49 8.45
CA ALA A 169 0.90 9.52 7.83
C ALA A 169 1.65 8.56 6.88
N VAL A 170 2.62 9.06 6.12
CA VAL A 170 3.49 8.26 5.24
C VAL A 170 4.24 7.17 6.00
N PHE A 171 4.61 7.40 7.26
CA PHE A 171 5.36 6.43 8.06
C PHE A 171 4.49 5.62 9.04
N THR A 172 3.35 6.17 9.49
CA THR A 172 2.46 5.51 10.45
C THR A 172 1.47 4.55 9.78
N ALA A 173 0.84 4.94 8.66
CA ALA A 173 -0.12 4.07 7.98
C ALA A 173 0.49 2.72 7.54
N PRO A 174 1.73 2.67 7.00
CA PRO A 174 2.37 1.41 6.62
C PRO A 174 2.63 0.44 7.77
N LEU A 175 2.64 0.90 9.03
CA LEU A 175 2.82 0.00 10.18
C LEU A 175 1.63 -0.96 10.30
N PHE A 176 0.40 -0.50 10.03
CA PHE A 176 -0.78 -1.37 9.97
C PHE A 176 -0.63 -2.44 8.87
N PHE A 177 -0.12 -2.02 7.71
CA PHE A 177 0.14 -2.92 6.59
C PHE A 177 1.23 -3.95 6.91
N GLY A 178 2.34 -3.52 7.52
CA GLY A 178 3.43 -4.40 7.94
C GLY A 178 3.00 -5.40 9.01
N VAL A 179 2.28 -4.95 10.05
CA VAL A 179 1.74 -5.83 11.10
C VAL A 179 0.75 -6.83 10.51
N ALA A 180 -0.11 -6.41 9.57
CA ALA A 180 -1.05 -7.30 8.91
C ALA A 180 -0.34 -8.49 8.24
N HIS A 181 0.89 -8.33 7.74
CA HIS A 181 1.66 -9.40 7.12
C HIS A 181 2.31 -10.39 8.10
N LEU A 182 2.36 -10.07 9.41
CA LEU A 182 2.83 -11.01 10.42
C LEU A 182 1.93 -12.26 10.52
N HIS A 183 0.72 -12.23 9.96
CA HIS A 183 -0.14 -13.41 9.88
C HIS A 183 0.52 -14.59 9.13
N HIS A 184 1.50 -14.34 8.26
CA HIS A 184 2.25 -15.41 7.59
C HIS A 184 3.05 -16.29 8.56
N ILE A 185 3.34 -15.82 9.78
CA ILE A 185 3.92 -16.66 10.84
C ILE A 185 3.03 -17.89 11.09
N ILE A 186 1.70 -17.73 11.07
CA ILE A 186 0.75 -18.82 11.30
C ILE A 186 0.93 -19.91 10.23
N GLU A 187 1.09 -19.50 8.98
CA GLU A 187 1.30 -20.42 7.86
C GLU A 187 2.66 -21.10 7.92
N GLN A 188 3.73 -20.36 8.20
CA GLN A 188 5.08 -20.91 8.36
C GLN A 188 5.16 -21.94 9.50
N ARG A 189 4.49 -21.65 10.63
CA ARG A 189 4.36 -22.58 11.77
C ARG A 189 3.63 -23.86 11.37
N ARG A 190 2.55 -23.76 10.59
CA ARG A 190 1.78 -24.93 10.11
C ARG A 190 2.59 -25.81 9.16
N LEU A 191 3.49 -25.22 8.37
CA LEU A 191 4.32 -25.96 7.44
C LEU A 191 5.48 -26.72 8.12
N ALA A 192 5.76 -26.46 9.41
CA ALA A 192 6.72 -27.18 10.26
C ALA A 192 8.14 -27.37 9.68
N LYS A 193 8.53 -26.62 8.64
CA LYS A 193 9.80 -26.82 7.91
C LYS A 193 11.00 -26.12 8.55
N ASP A 194 10.77 -25.08 9.36
CA ASP A 194 11.82 -24.18 9.82
C ASP A 194 11.83 -23.99 11.34
N ASN A 195 13.02 -23.75 11.91
CA ASN A 195 13.18 -23.43 13.33
C ASN A 195 12.50 -22.09 13.68
N MET A 196 12.06 -21.91 14.94
CA MET A 196 11.40 -20.69 15.41
C MET A 196 12.19 -19.43 15.09
N LYS A 197 13.53 -19.50 15.21
CA LYS A 197 14.42 -18.38 14.91
C LYS A 197 14.34 -17.96 13.43
N VAL A 198 14.22 -18.92 12.52
CA VAL A 198 14.11 -18.68 11.07
C VAL A 198 12.74 -18.11 10.73
N ILE A 199 11.67 -18.62 11.35
CA ILE A 199 10.30 -18.10 11.20
C ILE A 199 10.24 -16.64 11.66
N LEU A 200 10.75 -16.34 12.86
CA LEU A 200 10.76 -14.97 13.39
C LEU A 200 11.62 -14.02 12.56
N LEU A 201 12.80 -14.47 12.09
CA LEU A 201 13.66 -13.67 11.22
C LEU A 201 12.94 -13.36 9.89
N THR A 202 12.32 -14.37 9.28
CA THR A 202 11.60 -14.22 8.02
C THR A 202 10.41 -13.27 8.18
N ALA A 203 9.66 -13.39 9.27
CA ALA A 203 8.56 -12.48 9.60
C ALA A 203 9.05 -11.05 9.87
N GLY A 204 10.20 -10.88 10.54
CA GLY A 204 10.80 -9.57 10.78
C GLY A 204 11.26 -8.90 9.49
N ILE A 205 11.93 -9.65 8.60
CA ILE A 205 12.26 -9.17 7.24
C ILE A 205 10.98 -8.83 6.49
N GLN A 206 9.94 -9.66 6.63
CA GLN A 206 8.66 -9.44 5.99
C GLN A 206 7.99 -8.15 6.44
N PHE A 207 7.91 -7.92 7.75
CA PHE A 207 7.42 -6.70 8.33
C PHE A 207 8.21 -5.47 7.84
N LEU A 208 9.55 -5.55 7.83
CA LEU A 208 10.39 -4.43 7.41
C LEU A 208 10.15 -4.07 5.94
N TYR A 209 10.23 -5.05 5.02
CA TYR A 209 10.06 -4.75 3.60
C TYR A 209 8.65 -4.26 3.27
N THR A 210 7.62 -4.84 3.91
CA THR A 210 6.22 -4.42 3.67
C THR A 210 5.97 -3.02 4.20
N THR A 211 6.56 -2.66 5.35
CA THR A 211 6.47 -1.30 5.91
C THR A 211 7.17 -0.28 5.01
N VAL A 212 8.38 -0.57 4.52
CA VAL A 212 9.11 0.33 3.60
C VAL A 212 8.37 0.49 2.28
N PHE A 213 7.87 -0.60 1.71
CA PHE A 213 7.05 -0.55 0.50
C PHE A 213 5.74 0.22 0.73
N GLY A 214 5.10 0.01 1.88
CA GLY A 214 3.92 0.74 2.30
C GLY A 214 4.20 2.25 2.37
N ALA A 215 5.33 2.67 2.95
CA ALA A 215 5.71 4.08 3.02
C ALA A 215 5.91 4.69 1.62
N PHE A 216 6.56 3.96 0.72
CA PHE A 216 6.68 4.37 -0.68
C PHE A 216 5.31 4.57 -1.33
N THR A 217 4.42 3.59 -1.26
CA THR A 217 3.07 3.72 -1.85
C THR A 217 2.20 4.78 -1.18
N ALA A 218 2.35 5.00 0.12
CA ALA A 218 1.66 6.08 0.84
C ALA A 218 2.15 7.45 0.36
N PHE A 219 3.46 7.59 0.16
CA PHE A 219 4.04 8.79 -0.45
C PHE A 219 3.50 9.02 -1.87
N ILE A 220 3.51 7.99 -2.74
CA ILE A 220 2.91 8.11 -4.08
C ILE A 220 1.43 8.52 -3.99
N PHE A 221 0.66 7.90 -3.11
CA PHE A 221 -0.77 8.21 -2.96
C PHE A 221 -1.00 9.67 -2.53
N LEU A 222 -0.25 10.18 -1.54
CA LEU A 222 -0.41 11.57 -1.09
C LEU A 222 0.09 12.60 -2.11
N ARG A 223 1.12 12.27 -2.89
CA ARG A 223 1.67 13.16 -3.93
C ARG A 223 0.83 13.21 -5.20
N THR A 224 0.16 12.11 -5.54
CA THR A 224 -0.63 11.99 -6.77
C THR A 224 -2.13 12.12 -6.53
N GLY A 225 -2.63 11.82 -5.34
CA GLY A 225 -4.07 11.73 -5.08
C GLY A 225 -4.76 10.57 -5.78
N HIS A 226 -4.01 9.58 -6.25
CA HIS A 226 -4.51 8.48 -7.05
C HIS A 226 -4.14 7.11 -6.48
N LEU A 227 -5.11 6.20 -6.50
CA LEU A 227 -4.89 4.81 -6.08
C LEU A 227 -4.20 3.96 -7.15
N VAL A 228 -4.35 4.32 -8.43
CA VAL A 228 -3.83 3.51 -9.55
C VAL A 228 -2.29 3.39 -9.52
N GLY A 229 -1.58 4.47 -9.16
CA GLY A 229 -0.12 4.46 -9.05
C GLY A 229 0.38 3.41 -8.04
N PRO A 230 -0.03 3.49 -6.76
CA PRO A 230 0.24 2.46 -5.76
C PRO A 230 -0.09 1.03 -6.21
N VAL A 231 -1.27 0.82 -6.81
CA VAL A 231 -1.72 -0.52 -7.27
C VAL A 231 -0.79 -1.08 -8.35
N LEU A 232 -0.39 -0.26 -9.33
CA LEU A 232 0.51 -0.68 -10.39
C LEU A 232 1.93 -0.93 -9.87
N CYS A 233 2.45 -0.07 -8.99
CA CYS A 233 3.73 -0.27 -8.33
C CYS A 233 3.75 -1.57 -7.52
N HIS A 234 2.67 -1.87 -6.80
CA HIS A 234 2.52 -3.09 -6.03
C HIS A 234 2.48 -4.33 -6.94
N SER A 235 1.64 -4.31 -7.97
CA SER A 235 1.55 -5.40 -8.95
C SER A 235 2.92 -5.70 -9.59
N PHE A 236 3.65 -4.63 -9.97
CA PHE A 236 5.00 -4.72 -10.47
C PHE A 236 5.97 -5.32 -9.45
N CYS A 237 6.00 -4.81 -8.22
CA CYS A 237 6.86 -5.35 -7.15
C CYS A 237 6.57 -6.82 -6.84
N ASN A 238 5.31 -7.26 -6.85
CA ASN A 238 4.95 -8.67 -6.67
C ASN A 238 5.50 -9.56 -7.79
N SER A 239 5.65 -9.03 -9.01
CA SER A 239 6.23 -9.77 -10.13
C SER A 239 7.76 -9.86 -10.05
N GLN A 240 8.42 -8.79 -9.57
CA GLN A 240 9.88 -8.69 -9.54
C GLN A 240 10.48 -9.30 -8.29
N GLY A 241 9.80 -9.18 -7.15
CA GLY A 241 10.35 -9.49 -5.83
C GLY A 241 11.44 -8.51 -5.40
N LEU A 242 12.14 -8.88 -4.32
CA LEU A 242 13.31 -8.14 -3.85
C LEU A 242 14.52 -8.40 -4.75
N PRO A 243 15.45 -7.43 -4.87
CA PRO A 243 16.69 -7.64 -5.60
C PRO A 243 17.47 -8.80 -4.97
N ASP A 244 17.79 -9.81 -5.78
CA ASP A 244 18.55 -10.97 -5.36
C ASP A 244 20.05 -10.63 -5.34
N ILE A 245 20.45 -9.95 -4.26
CA ILE A 245 21.84 -9.52 -4.04
C ILE A 245 22.76 -10.74 -3.91
N ALA A 246 22.28 -11.84 -3.33
CA ALA A 246 23.05 -13.06 -3.17
C ALA A 246 23.45 -13.65 -4.52
N SER A 247 22.49 -13.79 -5.45
CA SER A 247 22.77 -14.24 -6.81
C SER A 247 23.65 -13.24 -7.58
N ALA A 248 23.44 -11.94 -7.39
CA ALA A 248 24.25 -10.90 -8.05
C ALA A 248 25.73 -10.95 -7.62
N LEU A 249 26.01 -11.24 -6.33
CA LEU A 249 27.36 -11.38 -5.80
C LEU A 249 28.11 -12.61 -6.35
N GLN A 250 27.37 -13.66 -6.69
CA GLN A 250 27.91 -14.90 -7.27
C GLN A 250 28.08 -14.83 -8.79
N HIS A 251 27.55 -13.80 -9.45
CA HIS A 251 27.57 -13.69 -10.90
C HIS A 251 28.97 -13.33 -11.45
N PRO A 252 29.40 -13.86 -12.60
CA PRO A 252 30.70 -13.50 -13.22
C PRO A 252 30.87 -11.99 -13.46
N GLN A 253 29.77 -11.29 -13.76
CA GLN A 253 29.72 -9.84 -13.96
C GLN A 253 29.18 -9.08 -12.73
N ARG A 254 29.47 -9.54 -11.51
CA ARG A 254 28.98 -8.96 -10.25
C ARG A 254 29.17 -7.44 -10.16
N SER A 255 30.33 -6.92 -10.57
CA SER A 255 30.61 -5.47 -10.48
C SER A 255 29.64 -4.67 -11.36
N ALA A 256 29.38 -5.13 -12.58
CA ALA A 256 28.41 -4.49 -13.48
C ALA A 256 27.00 -4.54 -12.89
N LEU A 257 26.56 -5.71 -12.37
CA LEU A 257 25.24 -5.86 -11.76
C LEU A 257 25.04 -4.98 -10.51
N LEU A 258 26.04 -4.93 -9.63
CA LEU A 258 26.01 -4.08 -8.44
C LEU A 258 26.02 -2.59 -8.83
N SER A 259 26.84 -2.19 -9.81
CA SER A 259 26.83 -0.83 -10.35
C SER A 259 25.46 -0.46 -10.90
N PHE A 260 24.82 -1.36 -11.66
CA PHE A 260 23.46 -1.16 -12.13
C PHE A 260 22.48 -1.00 -10.97
N TYR A 261 22.54 -1.82 -9.92
CA TYR A 261 21.66 -1.67 -8.75
C TYR A 261 21.85 -0.32 -8.06
N LEU A 262 23.09 0.14 -7.91
CA LEU A 262 23.40 1.45 -7.33
C LEU A 262 22.89 2.60 -8.20
N VAL A 263 23.11 2.55 -9.52
CA VAL A 263 22.60 3.55 -10.47
C VAL A 263 21.07 3.58 -10.45
N GLY A 264 20.41 2.42 -10.43
CA GLY A 264 18.96 2.34 -10.33
C GLY A 264 18.44 2.92 -9.00
N ALA A 265 19.10 2.64 -7.88
CA ALA A 265 18.72 3.23 -6.59
C ALA A 265 18.91 4.76 -6.59
N LEU A 266 20.02 5.26 -7.13
CA LEU A 266 20.27 6.69 -7.25
C LEU A 266 19.24 7.37 -8.16
N LEU A 267 18.97 6.79 -9.33
CA LEU A 267 18.01 7.33 -10.28
C LEU A 267 16.58 7.30 -9.71
N PHE A 268 16.23 6.29 -8.92
CA PHE A 268 14.97 6.26 -8.16
C PHE A 268 14.87 7.45 -7.20
N LEU A 269 15.92 7.72 -6.40
CA LEU A 269 15.93 8.84 -5.45
C LEU A 269 15.86 10.20 -6.16
N VAL A 270 16.58 10.37 -7.27
CA VAL A 270 16.58 11.60 -8.06
C VAL A 270 15.23 11.83 -8.74
N LEU A 271 14.59 10.79 -9.27
CA LEU A 271 13.31 10.89 -9.96
C LEU A 271 12.09 10.86 -9.03
N LEU A 272 12.25 10.50 -7.76
CA LEU A 272 11.14 10.36 -6.80
C LEU A 272 10.28 11.62 -6.74
N PHE A 273 10.87 12.81 -6.56
CA PHE A 273 10.12 14.06 -6.48
C PHE A 273 9.66 14.59 -7.85
N PRO A 274 10.52 14.64 -8.91
CA PRO A 274 10.10 15.11 -10.23
C PRO A 274 8.94 14.31 -10.83
N LEU A 275 8.95 12.98 -10.70
CA LEU A 275 7.88 12.13 -11.21
C LEU A 275 6.65 12.11 -10.31
N THR A 276 6.70 12.69 -9.12
CA THR A 276 5.56 12.79 -8.20
C THR A 276 5.17 14.24 -7.93
N ASP A 277 5.49 15.15 -8.84
CA ASP A 277 5.09 16.55 -8.73
C ASP A 277 3.56 16.71 -8.90
N PRO A 278 2.85 17.30 -7.91
CA PRO A 278 1.41 17.58 -7.95
C PRO A 278 0.94 18.26 -9.23
N TYR A 279 1.81 19.02 -9.90
CA TYR A 279 1.51 19.68 -11.17
C TYR A 279 0.93 18.72 -12.21
N PHE A 280 1.39 17.46 -12.27
CA PHE A 280 0.92 16.48 -13.24
C PHE A 280 -0.43 15.84 -12.88
N TYR A 281 -0.88 15.98 -11.64
CA TYR A 281 -1.98 15.20 -11.08
C TYR A 281 -3.23 16.02 -10.76
N THR A 282 -3.25 17.30 -11.12
CA THR A 282 -4.38 18.22 -10.94
C THR A 282 -4.73 18.42 -9.46
N SER A 283 -6.00 18.25 -9.05
CA SER A 283 -6.40 18.37 -7.65
C SER A 283 -6.05 17.08 -6.89
N ILE A 284 -5.56 17.24 -5.65
CA ILE A 284 -5.26 16.13 -4.74
C ILE A 284 -6.26 16.18 -3.58
N PRO A 285 -7.41 15.50 -3.69
CA PRO A 285 -8.50 15.67 -2.74
C PRO A 285 -8.12 15.27 -1.32
N VAL A 286 -7.32 14.22 -1.16
CA VAL A 286 -6.89 13.74 0.16
C VAL A 286 -6.11 14.80 0.94
N CYS A 287 -5.36 15.67 0.26
CA CYS A 287 -4.58 16.72 0.91
C CYS A 287 -5.45 17.82 1.54
N SER A 288 -6.74 17.93 1.19
CA SER A 288 -7.64 18.85 1.89
C SER A 288 -7.90 18.45 3.34
N LEU A 289 -7.53 17.23 3.73
CA LEU A 289 -7.63 16.73 5.10
C LEU A 289 -6.35 16.97 5.92
N ALA A 290 -5.25 17.43 5.32
CA ALA A 290 -4.00 17.64 6.05
C ALA A 290 -4.02 18.96 6.84
N PRO A 291 -3.56 18.97 8.10
CA PRO A 291 -3.24 20.21 8.81
C PRO A 291 -2.08 20.95 8.09
N LEU A 292 -2.15 22.29 8.04
CA LEU A 292 -1.13 23.12 7.40
C LEU A 292 0.19 23.15 8.21
N PRO A 293 1.37 23.23 7.56
CA PRO A 293 1.60 23.26 6.11
C PRO A 293 1.79 21.85 5.52
N PRO A 294 1.38 21.62 4.25
CA PRO A 294 1.16 20.25 3.80
C PRO A 294 2.42 19.46 3.43
N SER A 295 3.63 20.02 3.31
CA SER A 295 4.96 19.44 2.96
C SER A 295 5.09 18.18 2.06
N ALA A 296 4.40 17.07 2.37
CA ALA A 296 4.27 15.89 1.50
C ALA A 296 2.99 15.92 0.63
N CYS A 297 2.11 16.86 0.93
CA CYS A 297 1.15 17.51 0.04
C CYS A 297 1.79 18.86 -0.36
#